data_AF-A0A849EDV3-F1
#
_entry.id   AF-A0A849EDV3-F1
#
_cell.length_a   1.000
_cell.length_b   1.000
_cell.length_c   1.000
_cell.angle_alpha   90.00
_cell.angle_beta   90.00
_cell.angle_gamma   90.00
#
_symmetry.space_group_name_H-M   'P 1'
#
loop_
_entity.id
_entity.type
_entity.pdbx_description
1 polymer ?
#
loop_
_entity_poly.entity_id
_entity_poly.type
_entity_poly.pdbx_seq_one_letter_code
_entity_poly.pdbx_strand_id
1 'polypeptide(L)'
;MLKTMLGDHPYARVPKGDADSVSSMKPSDLKDAWSAIFVRNHLQVAVVGDITAEELGPLLDKVFGALPAQGKKISIPDLKAPEKGSITIVE
;
A
#
# COMPACT_ATOMS: atom_id res chain seq x y z
N MET A 1 -13.01 -3.49 -15.83
CA MET A 1 -13.27 -4.78 -15.16
C MET A 1 -13.28 -4.67 -13.64
N LEU A 2 -12.15 -4.43 -12.95
CA LEU A 2 -12.12 -4.44 -11.46
C LEU A 2 -13.04 -3.39 -10.81
N LYS A 3 -13.11 -2.16 -11.35
CA LYS A 3 -14.05 -1.13 -10.88
C LYS A 3 -15.51 -1.55 -10.95
N THR A 4 -15.87 -2.32 -11.98
CA THR A 4 -17.23 -2.84 -12.15
C THR A 4 -17.58 -3.89 -11.10
N MET A 5 -16.61 -4.71 -10.69
CA MET A 5 -16.83 -5.82 -9.75
C MET A 5 -16.69 -5.38 -8.29
N LEU A 6 -15.82 -4.42 -8.02
CA LEU A 6 -15.40 -4.04 -6.66
C LEU A 6 -15.84 -2.62 -6.28
N GLY A 7 -16.48 -1.88 -7.17
CA GLY A 7 -16.96 -0.51 -6.92
C GLY A 7 -15.83 0.41 -6.44
N ASP A 8 -16.04 1.02 -5.28
CA ASP A 8 -15.08 1.93 -4.63
C ASP A 8 -14.09 1.23 -3.69
N HIS A 9 -14.06 -0.11 -3.66
CA HIS A 9 -13.11 -0.86 -2.85
C HIS A 9 -11.67 -0.52 -3.25
N PRO A 10 -10.70 -0.43 -2.32
CA PRO A 10 -9.31 -0.07 -2.63
C PRO A 10 -8.65 -0.89 -3.77
N TYR A 11 -9.00 -2.17 -3.91
CA TYR A 11 -8.52 -3.04 -5.00
C TYR A 11 -9.13 -2.75 -6.38
N ALA A 12 -10.14 -1.90 -6.48
CA ALA A 12 -10.68 -1.43 -7.75
C ALA A 12 -9.83 -0.36 -8.42
N ARG A 13 -8.90 0.27 -7.67
CA ARG A 13 -8.08 1.39 -8.14
C ARG A 13 -7.08 0.95 -9.21
N VAL A 14 -6.81 1.83 -10.17
CA VAL A 14 -5.78 1.60 -11.20
C VAL A 14 -4.40 1.77 -10.54
N PRO A 15 -3.54 0.74 -10.47
CA PRO A 15 -2.28 0.83 -9.73
C PRO A 15 -1.32 1.90 -10.27
N LYS A 16 -1.37 2.16 -11.58
CA LYS A 16 -0.56 3.18 -12.26
C LYS A 16 -1.16 4.59 -12.20
N GLY A 17 -2.37 4.73 -11.66
CA GLY A 17 -3.19 5.93 -11.84
C GLY A 17 -3.69 6.09 -13.28
N ASP A 18 -4.40 7.19 -13.49
CA ASP A 18 -4.83 7.72 -14.79
C ASP A 18 -4.29 9.15 -15.00
N ALA A 19 -4.43 9.70 -16.21
CA ALA A 19 -3.86 11.00 -16.57
C ALA A 19 -4.35 12.15 -15.65
N ASP A 20 -5.63 12.12 -15.26
CA ASP A 20 -6.23 13.15 -14.40
C ASP A 20 -5.68 13.05 -12.97
N SER A 21 -5.56 11.83 -12.44
CA SER A 21 -5.00 11.61 -11.10
C SER A 21 -3.51 11.98 -11.00
N VAL A 22 -2.73 11.75 -12.06
CA VAL A 22 -1.31 12.07 -12.08
C VAL A 22 -1.09 13.57 -12.27
N SER A 23 -1.84 14.21 -13.16
CA SER A 23 -1.71 15.65 -13.44
C SER A 23 -2.17 16.54 -12.29
N SER A 24 -3.10 16.08 -11.45
CA SER A 24 -3.60 16.82 -10.28
C SER A 24 -2.75 16.64 -9.01
N MET A 25 -1.80 15.71 -9.00
CA MET A 25 -1.00 15.37 -7.83
C MET A 25 0.02 16.46 -7.48
N LYS A 26 0.14 16.78 -6.18
CA LYS A 26 1.09 17.75 -5.66
C LYS A 26 2.26 17.08 -4.95
N PRO A 27 3.43 17.75 -4.85
CA PRO A 27 4.55 17.25 -4.06
C PRO A 27 4.23 17.00 -2.57
N SER A 28 3.28 17.74 -1.99
CA SER A 28 2.80 17.51 -0.62
C SER A 28 2.15 16.15 -0.47
N ASP A 29 1.34 15.74 -1.44
CA ASP A 29 0.58 14.49 -1.40
C ASP A 29 1.53 13.28 -1.33
N LEU A 30 2.66 13.36 -2.04
CA LEU A 30 3.72 12.35 -2.02
C LEU A 30 4.44 12.29 -0.66
N LYS A 31 4.72 13.45 -0.05
CA LYS A 31 5.34 13.51 1.28
C LYS A 31 4.40 12.97 2.36
N ASP A 32 3.12 13.28 2.25
CA ASP A 32 2.09 12.79 3.17
C ASP A 32 1.91 11.28 3.02
N ALA A 33 1.88 10.76 1.80
CA ALA A 33 1.85 9.32 1.54
C ALA A 33 3.11 8.63 2.08
N TRP A 34 4.29 9.19 1.84
CA TRP A 34 5.56 8.63 2.31
C TRP A 34 5.60 8.53 3.85
N SER A 35 5.28 9.62 4.54
CA SER A 35 5.29 9.66 6.01
C SER A 35 4.23 8.74 6.64
N ALA A 36 3.10 8.52 5.96
CA ALA A 36 2.06 7.60 6.41
C ALA A 36 2.44 6.11 6.25
N ILE A 37 3.25 5.78 5.25
CA ILE A 37 3.57 4.39 4.85
C ILE A 37 4.91 3.92 5.41
N PHE A 38 5.95 4.77 5.40
CA PHE A 38 7.32 4.41 5.81
C PHE A 38 7.49 4.49 7.33
N VAL A 39 7.00 3.46 8.01
CA VAL A 39 7.04 3.31 9.48
C VAL A 39 7.39 1.88 9.86
N ARG A 40 8.02 1.69 11.03
CA ARG A 40 8.54 0.37 11.43
C ARG A 40 7.46 -0.69 11.59
N ASN A 41 6.26 -0.33 12.06
CA ASN A 41 5.15 -1.28 12.21
C ASN A 41 4.51 -1.73 10.87
N HIS A 42 4.83 -1.10 9.74
CA HIS A 42 4.38 -1.52 8.41
C HIS A 42 5.47 -2.26 7.63
N LEU A 43 6.70 -2.33 8.17
CA LEU A 43 7.86 -2.90 7.49
C LEU A 43 7.86 -4.43 7.67
N GLN A 44 7.98 -5.15 6.56
CA GLN A 44 8.32 -6.58 6.57
C GLN A 44 9.59 -6.76 5.74
N VAL A 45 10.63 -7.33 6.35
CA VAL A 45 11.92 -7.56 5.70
C VAL A 45 12.19 -9.05 5.64
N ALA A 46 12.42 -9.56 4.43
CA ALA A 46 12.87 -10.92 4.18
C ALA A 46 14.31 -10.88 3.65
N VAL A 47 15.20 -11.63 4.29
CA VAL A 47 16.60 -11.77 3.89
C VAL A 47 16.90 -13.26 3.71
N VAL A 48 17.55 -13.62 2.61
CA VAL A 48 17.86 -15.00 2.25
C VAL A 48 19.32 -15.08 1.84
N GLY A 49 20.07 -15.99 2.43
CA GLY A 49 21.49 -16.20 2.15
C GLY A 49 22.26 -16.73 3.36
N ASP A 50 23.59 -16.73 3.25
CA ASP A 50 24.52 -17.01 4.36
C ASP A 50 24.66 -15.75 5.22
N ILE A 51 23.69 -15.55 6.12
CA ILE A 51 23.65 -14.41 7.03
C ILE A 51 22.99 -14.82 8.33
N THR A 52 23.55 -14.39 9.44
CA THR A 52 22.99 -14.64 10.76
C THR A 52 22.12 -13.47 11.25
N ALA A 53 21.33 -13.71 12.29
CA ALA A 53 20.51 -12.66 12.90
C ALA A 53 21.38 -11.57 13.55
N GLU A 54 22.53 -11.96 14.11
CA GLU A 54 23.49 -11.09 14.78
C GLU A 54 24.17 -10.14 13.78
N GLU A 55 24.43 -10.61 12.56
CA GLU A 55 24.96 -9.80 11.46
C GLU A 55 23.88 -8.87 10.89
N LEU A 56 22.64 -9.36 10.75
CA LEU A 56 21.55 -8.62 10.13
C LEU A 56 20.98 -7.51 11.03
N GLY A 57 20.83 -7.74 12.33
CA GLY A 57 20.20 -6.81 13.28
C GLY A 57 20.76 -5.38 13.21
N PRO A 58 22.08 -5.18 13.36
CA PRO A 58 22.71 -3.86 13.28
C PRO A 58 22.52 -3.16 11.93
N LEU A 59 22.42 -3.93 10.83
CA LEU A 59 22.14 -3.38 9.49
C LEU A 59 20.71 -2.86 9.39
N LEU A 60 19.74 -3.62 9.93
CA LEU A 60 18.35 -3.19 9.98
C LEU A 60 18.17 -1.94 10.84
N ASP A 61 18.84 -1.87 11.99
CA ASP A 61 18.82 -0.69 12.86
C ASP A 61 19.44 0.53 12.17
N LYS A 62 20.56 0.35 11.47
CA LYS A 62 21.20 1.43 10.71
C LYS A 62 20.31 1.98 9.60
N VAL A 63 19.58 1.13 8.89
CA VAL A 63 18.77 1.53 7.72
C VAL A 63 17.39 2.02 8.13
N PHE A 64 16.72 1.34 9.06
CA PHE A 64 15.32 1.57 9.40
C PHE A 64 15.09 2.13 10.80
N GLY A 65 16.13 2.23 11.64
CA GLY A 65 16.00 2.68 13.03
C GLY A 65 15.50 4.12 13.19
N ALA A 66 15.76 4.98 12.20
CA ALA A 66 15.26 6.36 12.17
C ALA A 66 13.79 6.49 11.77
N LEU A 67 13.14 5.41 11.31
CA LEU A 67 11.74 5.45 10.91
C LEU A 67 10.82 5.58 12.15
N PRO A 68 9.71 6.34 12.04
CA PRO A 68 8.70 6.38 13.09
C PRO A 68 8.19 4.99 13.44
N ALA A 69 7.83 4.78 14.70
CA ALA A 69 7.38 3.47 15.18
C ALA A 69 6.01 3.08 14.59
N GLN A 70 5.10 4.04 14.45
CA GLN A 70 3.73 3.82 13.98
C GLN A 70 3.34 4.88 12.95
N GLY A 71 2.56 4.45 11.97
CA GLY A 71 1.97 5.31 10.93
C GLY A 71 0.46 5.29 10.94
N LYS A 72 -0.15 5.78 9.86
CA LYS A 72 -1.60 5.81 9.70
C LYS A 72 -2.15 4.40 9.65
N LYS A 73 -3.14 4.09 10.50
CA LYS A 73 -3.83 2.79 10.46
C LYS A 73 -4.45 2.58 9.08
N ILE A 74 -4.00 1.54 8.39
CA ILE A 74 -4.58 1.11 7.12
C ILE A 74 -5.74 0.17 7.43
N SER A 75 -6.95 0.59 7.05
CA SER A 75 -8.15 -0.24 7.15
C SER A 75 -8.65 -0.53 5.75
N ILE A 76 -8.76 -1.82 5.42
CA ILE A 76 -9.34 -2.29 4.17
C ILE A 76 -10.76 -2.75 4.53
N PRO A 77 -11.80 -2.17 3.91
CA PRO A 77 -13.18 -2.58 4.18
C PRO A 77 -13.42 -4.00 3.69
N ASP A 78 -14.26 -4.75 4.39
CA ASP A 78 -14.69 -6.07 3.91
C ASP A 78 -15.52 -5.92 2.63
N LEU A 79 -15.27 -6.80 1.66
CA LEU A 79 -16.06 -6.85 0.45
C LEU A 79 -17.41 -7.52 0.75
N LYS A 80 -18.49 -6.75 0.67
CA LYS A 80 -19.84 -7.30 0.74
C LYS A 80 -20.23 -7.83 -0.64
N ALA A 81 -20.64 -9.09 -0.70
CA ALA A 81 -21.20 -9.66 -1.92
C ALA A 81 -22.47 -8.88 -2.32
N PRO A 82 -22.65 -8.56 -3.61
CA PRO A 82 -23.89 -7.94 -4.07
C PRO A 82 -25.07 -8.90 -3.86
N GLU A 83 -26.21 -8.37 -3.41
CA GLU A 83 -27.42 -9.17 -3.15
C GLU A 83 -28.02 -9.80 -4.42
N LYS A 84 -27.64 -9.32 -5.61
CA LYS A 84 -28.07 -9.82 -6.91
C LYS A 84 -26.90 -9.89 -7.88
N GLY A 85 -26.83 -10.96 -8.66
CA GLY A 85 -25.90 -11.08 -9.78
C GLY A 85 -26.25 -10.08 -10.89
N SER A 86 -25.23 -9.47 -11.51
CA SER A 86 -25.38 -8.60 -12.68
C SER A 86 -24.37 -8.99 -13.76
N ILE A 87 -24.80 -8.91 -15.02
CA ILE A 87 -23.92 -9.08 -16.18
C ILE A 87 -23.64 -7.69 -16.72
N THR A 88 -22.37 -7.27 -16.69
CA THR A 88 -21.91 -6.03 -17.33
C THR A 88 -20.91 -6.40 -18.41
N ILE A 89 -21.23 -6.07 -19.66
CA ILE A 89 -20.29 -6.19 -20.77
C ILE A 89 -19.33 -5.00 -20.67
N VAL A 90 -18.04 -5.29 -20.52
CA VAL A 90 -16.98 -4.28 -20.52
C VAL A 90 -16.26 -4.43 -21.84
N GLU A 91 -16.43 -3.45 -22.73
CA GLU A 91 -15.60 -3.31 -23.94
C GLU A 91 -14.18 -2.84 -23.62
#